data_AF-A0A3L7SBF9-F1
#
_entry.id   AF-A0A3L7SBF9-F1
#
_cell.length_a   1.000
_cell.length_b   1.000
_cell.length_c   1.000
_cell.angle_alpha   90.00
_cell.angle_beta   90.00
_cell.angle_gamma   90.00
#
_symmetry.space_group_name_H-M   'P 1'
#
loop_
_entity.id
_entity.type
_entity.pdbx_description
1 polymer ?
#
loop_
_entity_poly.entity_id
_entity_poly.type
_entity_poly.pdbx_seq_one_letter_code
_entity_poly.pdbx_strand_id
1 'polypeptide(L)'
;MSIASGSVRLTPDDLLSMPDGERFELVPGQLAELNLSGLSSLIAAEINRRQGNFAHDRGAGFVLQSDCFARFLRSRRRSVCPG
;
A
#
# COMPACT_ATOMS: atom_id res chain seq x y z
N MET A 1 0.08 -39.23 -6.18
CA MET A 1 -0.98 -38.26 -5.88
C MET A 1 -0.38 -36.87 -5.98
N SER A 2 -0.89 -36.01 -6.87
CA SER A 2 -0.37 -34.65 -7.07
C SER A 2 -1.28 -33.67 -6.32
N ILE A 3 -0.72 -32.92 -5.37
CA ILE A 3 -1.41 -31.83 -4.68
C ILE A 3 -1.34 -30.58 -5.56
N ALA A 4 -2.49 -30.18 -6.10
CA ALA A 4 -2.62 -28.88 -6.74
C ALA A 4 -2.50 -27.79 -5.67
N SER A 5 -1.38 -27.06 -5.66
CA SER A 5 -1.20 -25.84 -4.86
C SER A 5 -2.07 -24.74 -5.48
N GLY A 6 -3.35 -24.69 -5.08
CA GLY A 6 -4.24 -23.58 -5.41
C GLY A 6 -3.85 -22.39 -4.56
N SER A 7 -3.08 -21.45 -5.11
CA SER A 7 -2.85 -20.16 -4.43
C SER A 7 -4.19 -19.42 -4.31
N VAL A 8 -4.75 -19.36 -3.10
CA VAL A 8 -5.91 -18.53 -2.82
C VAL A 8 -5.51 -17.08 -3.13
N ARG A 9 -6.16 -16.48 -4.12
CA ARG A 9 -5.95 -15.06 -4.44
C ARG A 9 -6.73 -14.24 -3.42
N LEU A 10 -6.00 -13.52 -2.57
CA LEU A 10 -6.59 -12.64 -1.58
C LEU A 10 -6.97 -11.31 -2.23
N THR A 11 -8.14 -10.80 -1.85
CA THR A 11 -8.62 -9.48 -2.23
C THR A 11 -8.17 -8.45 -1.20
N PRO A 12 -8.21 -7.15 -1.53
CA PRO A 12 -7.88 -6.15 -0.52
C PRO A 12 -8.93 -6.09 0.61
N ASP A 13 -10.16 -6.54 0.38
CA ASP A 13 -11.19 -6.65 1.42
C ASP A 13 -10.88 -7.78 2.41
N ASP A 14 -10.25 -8.85 1.94
CA ASP A 14 -9.73 -9.92 2.80
C ASP A 14 -8.61 -9.38 3.71
N LEU A 15 -7.65 -8.65 3.14
CA LEU A 15 -6.55 -8.05 3.92
C LEU A 15 -7.08 -7.06 4.99
N LEU A 16 -8.03 -6.20 4.64
CA LEU A 16 -8.62 -5.23 5.56
C LEU A 16 -9.42 -5.88 6.70
N SER A 17 -9.85 -7.13 6.53
CA SER A 17 -10.59 -7.87 7.55
C SER A 17 -9.66 -8.70 8.46
N MET A 18 -8.35 -8.73 8.20
CA MET A 18 -7.39 -9.46 9.02
C MET A 18 -7.07 -8.72 10.32
N PRO A 19 -7.03 -9.42 11.47
CA PRO A 19 -6.71 -8.80 12.76
C PRO A 19 -5.28 -8.25 12.85
N ASP A 20 -4.34 -8.84 12.12
CA ASP A 20 -2.93 -8.41 12.03
C ASP A 20 -2.58 -7.87 10.62
N GLY A 21 -3.58 -7.33 9.90
CA GLY A 21 -3.45 -6.91 8.51
C GLY A 21 -2.36 -5.84 8.28
N GLU A 22 -2.05 -5.04 9.29
CA GLU A 22 -0.99 -4.03 9.26
C GLU A 22 0.42 -4.59 9.09
N ARG A 23 0.61 -5.89 9.32
CA ARG A 23 1.89 -6.59 9.13
C ARG A 23 2.09 -7.09 7.71
N PHE A 24 1.10 -6.94 6.83
CA PHE A 24 1.13 -7.50 5.49
C PHE A 24 0.81 -6.46 4.43
N GLU A 25 1.36 -6.67 3.25
CA GLU A 25 0.99 -5.95 2.03
C GLU A 25 0.45 -6.95 0.99
N LEU A 26 -0.57 -6.53 0.24
CA LEU A 26 -1.12 -7.35 -0.84
C LEU A 26 -0.39 -7.08 -2.16
N VAL A 27 0.44 -8.03 -2.57
CA VAL A 27 1.24 -8.00 -3.80
C VAL A 27 0.65 -9.01 -4.79
N PRO A 28 0.17 -8.59 -5.98
CA PRO A 28 -0.75 -9.30 -6.87
C PRO A 28 -1.58 -10.48 -6.31
N GLY A 29 -2.37 -10.23 -5.26
CA GLY A 29 -3.27 -11.21 -4.66
C GLY A 29 -2.60 -12.20 -3.69
N GLN A 30 -1.36 -11.93 -3.29
CA GLN A 30 -0.59 -12.66 -2.30
C GLN A 30 -0.23 -11.73 -1.14
N LEU A 31 -0.23 -12.25 0.09
CA LEU A 31 0.26 -11.52 1.26
C LEU A 31 1.78 -11.59 1.30
N ALA A 32 2.41 -10.43 1.44
CA ALA A 32 3.82 -10.29 1.75
C ALA A 32 3.94 -9.69 3.16
N GLU A 33 4.60 -10.39 4.07
CA GLU A 33 4.88 -9.86 5.41
C GLU A 33 5.88 -8.71 5.33
N LEU A 34 5.60 -7.63 6.06
CA LEU A 34 6.46 -6.46 6.14
C LEU A 34 7.61 -6.73 7.11
N ASN A 35 8.85 -6.70 6.60
CA ASN A 35 10.04 -6.77 7.43
C ASN A 35 10.40 -5.38 7.98
N LEU A 36 9.73 -4.98 9.05
CA LEU A 36 9.93 -3.68 9.70
C LEU A 36 10.87 -3.79 10.90
N SER A 37 11.78 -2.83 11.01
CA SER A 37 12.66 -2.64 12.17
C SER A 37 12.48 -1.25 12.79
N GLY A 38 12.75 -1.10 14.08
CA GLY A 38 12.70 0.21 14.73
C GLY A 38 13.60 1.26 14.07
N LEU A 39 14.75 0.83 13.52
CA LEU A 39 15.64 1.69 12.76
C LEU A 39 15.00 2.17 11.45
N SER A 40 14.29 1.29 10.74
CA SER A 40 13.52 1.70 9.55
C SER A 40 12.41 2.68 9.89
N SER A 41 11.72 2.51 11.02
CA SER A 41 10.70 3.46 11.49
C SER A 41 11.29 4.82 11.82
N LEU A 42 12.46 4.87 12.44
CA LEU A 42 13.15 6.13 12.74
C LEU A 42 13.55 6.88 11.47
N ILE A 43 14.07 6.17 10.46
CA ILE A 43 14.41 6.77 9.16
C ILE A 43 13.14 7.28 8.47
N ALA A 44 12.06 6.49 8.45
CA ALA A 44 10.78 6.90 7.86
C ALA A 44 10.20 8.15 8.55
N ALA A 45 10.30 8.25 9.87
CA ALA A 45 9.86 9.42 10.63
C ALA A 45 10.62 10.70 10.22
N GLU A 46 11.94 10.62 10.06
CA GLU A 46 12.74 11.78 9.63
C GLU A 46 12.42 12.20 8.18
N ILE A 47 12.20 11.23 7.28
CA ILE A 47 11.77 11.51 5.91
C ILE A 47 10.40 12.22 5.91
N ASN A 48 9.43 11.69 6.63
CA ASN A 48 8.09 12.26 6.74
C ASN A 48 8.12 13.68 7.31
N ARG A 49 8.96 13.93 8.34
CA ARG A 49 9.13 15.27 8.91
C ARG A 49 9.63 16.27 7.87
N ARG A 50 10.66 15.90 7.09
CA ARG A 50 11.24 16.77 6.06
C ARG A 50 10.25 17.06 4.92
N GLN A 51 9.58 16.02 4.43
CA GLN A 51 8.59 16.16 3.36
C GLN A 51 7.37 16.96 3.83
N GLY A 52 6.88 16.68 5.04
CA GLY A 52 5.74 17.38 5.64
C GLY A 52 6.00 18.87 5.81
N ASN A 53 7.17 19.24 6.36
CA ASN A 53 7.57 20.64 6.49
C ASN A 53 7.61 21.33 5.11
N PHE A 54 8.27 20.70 4.14
CA PHE A 54 8.36 21.25 2.78
C PHE A 54 6.98 21.47 2.14
N ALA A 55 6.09 20.48 2.28
CA ALA A 55 4.74 20.53 1.71
C ALA A 55 3.88 21.61 2.38
N HIS A 56 3.95 21.70 3.72
CA HIS A 56 3.26 22.72 4.50
C HIS A 56 3.70 24.13 4.12
N ASP A 57 5.01 24.40 4.13
CA ASP A 57 5.58 25.73 3.85
C ASP A 57 5.23 26.25 2.45
N ARG A 58 4.99 25.34 1.50
CA ARG A 58 4.67 25.67 0.10
C ARG A 58 3.20 25.53 -0.26
N GLY A 59 2.36 25.08 0.67
CA GLY A 59 0.98 24.71 0.34
C GLY A 59 0.88 23.62 -0.75
N ALA A 60 1.85 22.71 -0.81
CA ALA A 60 1.98 21.71 -1.87
C ALA A 60 1.08 20.47 -1.67
N GLY A 61 0.29 20.44 -0.59
CA GLY A 61 -0.65 19.36 -0.27
C GLY A 61 -0.23 18.53 0.95
N PHE A 62 -0.63 17.26 0.95
CA PHE A 62 -0.45 16.34 2.07
C PHE A 62 0.61 15.27 1.76
N VAL A 63 1.35 14.86 2.79
CA VAL A 63 2.29 13.74 2.75
C VAL A 63 1.68 12.59 3.55
N LEU A 64 1.60 11.41 2.94
CA LEU A 64 1.12 10.19 3.60
C LEU A 64 2.30 9.42 4.17
N GLN A 65 2.12 8.85 5.35
CA GLN A 65 3.15 8.05 6.02
C GLN A 65 3.24 6.64 5.41
N SER A 66 4.30 5.91 5.76
CA SER A 66 4.59 4.59 5.19
C SER A 66 3.57 3.50 5.55
N ASP A 67 2.79 3.72 6.60
CA ASP A 67 1.69 2.86 7.06
C ASP A 67 0.32 3.26 6.46
N CYS A 68 0.27 4.30 5.62
CA CYS A 68 -0.93 4.67 4.91
C CYS A 68 -1.15 3.75 3.70
N PHE A 69 -1.91 2.67 3.90
CA PHE A 69 -2.30 1.76 2.83
C PHE A 69 -3.31 2.43 1.88
N ALA A 70 -3.05 2.36 0.57
CA ALA A 70 -3.92 2.91 -0.45
C ALA A 70 -4.34 1.81 -1.44
N ARG A 71 -5.65 1.74 -1.75
CA ARG A 71 -6.14 0.88 -2.83
C ARG A 71 -5.92 1.58 -4.17
N PHE A 72 -4.96 1.09 -4.96
CA PHE A 72 -4.75 1.61 -6.32
C PHE A 72 -5.84 1.09 -7.27
N LEU A 73 -6.78 1.97 -7.62
CA LEU A 73 -7.81 1.64 -8.60
C LEU A 73 -7.23 1.84 -10.01
N ARG A 74 -7.10 0.74 -10.76
CA ARG A 74 -6.73 0.83 -12.17
C ARG A 74 -7.89 1.49 -12.93
N SER A 75 -7.71 2.77 -13.27
CA SER A 75 -8.58 3.49 -14.20
C SER A 75 -8.78 2.66 -15.47
N ARG A 76 -10.02 2.29 -15.78
CA ARG A 76 -10.36 1.74 -17.11
C ARG A 76 -10.11 2.86 -18.11
N ARG A 77 -9.26 2.62 -19.11
CA ARG A 77 -9.11 3.54 -20.26
C ARG A 77 -10.50 3.89 -20.76
N ARG A 78 -10.83 5.19 -20.76
CA ARG A 78 -12.04 5.71 -21.39
C ARG A 78 -11.90 5.39 -22.88
N SER A 79 -12.66 4.41 -23.38
CA SER A 79 -12.76 4.17 -24.82
C SER A 79 -13.41 5.41 -25.42
N VAL A 80 -12.62 6.20 -26.14
CA VAL A 80 -13.13 7.32 -26.94
C VAL A 80 -13.92 6.70 -28.09
N CYS A 81 -15.22 6.95 -28.16
CA CYS A 81 -16.04 6.59 -29.30
C CYS A 81 -15.61 7.46 -30.51
N PRO A 82 -15.38 6.88 -31.70
CA PRO A 82 -15.23 7.68 -32.90
C PRO A 82 -16.62 8.17 -33.33
N GLY A 83 -16.76 9.49 -33.48
CA GLY A 83 -17.88 10.13 -34.17
C GLY A 83 -17.67 10.14 -35.68
#